data_AF-A0A3D6EIS5-F1
#
_entry.id   AF-A0A3D6EIS5-F1
#
_cell.length_a   1.000
_cell.length_b   1.000
_cell.length_c   1.000
_cell.angle_alpha   90.00
_cell.angle_beta   90.00
_cell.angle_gamma   90.00
#
_symmetry.space_group_name_H-M   'P 1'
#
loop_
_entity.id
_entity.type
_entity.pdbx_description
1 polymer ?
#
loop_
_entity_poly.entity_id
_entity_poly.type
_entity_poly.pdbx_seq_one_letter_code
_entity_poly.pdbx_strand_id
1 'polypeptide(L)'
;VLPQEVALELNLLEDLTYQHWTGDSRTLIETRDLDLLKIPKGSLSAAEREEIQSHVTHTFRFLSQIPWTSELAGVPEIAWAHHERLNGKGYPRQLKEPDIPVQSKLMAVSDVYDALTAADRPYKAAVSVERSLEILEQEAKVNLLDAEVLRIFLEAKIYERTLAHTRPA
;
A
#
# COMPACT_ATOMS: atom_id res chain seq x y z
N VAL A 1 8.52 -9.84 -10.55
CA VAL A 1 7.24 -9.85 -11.30
C VAL A 1 7.24 -11.14 -12.09
N LEU A 2 6.26 -12.01 -11.89
CA LEU A 2 6.18 -13.25 -12.65
C LEU A 2 5.70 -12.91 -14.08
N PRO A 3 6.40 -13.30 -15.15
CA PRO A 3 5.92 -13.09 -16.51
C PRO A 3 4.60 -13.82 -16.73
N GLN A 4 3.69 -13.22 -17.51
CA GLN A 4 2.35 -13.78 -17.75
C GLN A 4 2.39 -15.16 -18.41
N GLU A 5 3.40 -15.42 -19.23
CA GLU A 5 3.68 -16.71 -19.86
C GLU A 5 3.96 -17.80 -18.81
N VAL A 6 4.78 -17.50 -17.80
CA VAL A 6 5.09 -18.44 -16.70
C VAL A 6 3.86 -18.70 -15.84
N ALA A 7 2.99 -17.69 -15.62
CA ALA A 7 1.74 -17.88 -14.88
C ALA A 7 0.78 -18.85 -15.57
N LEU A 8 0.76 -18.86 -16.91
CA LEU A 8 -0.07 -19.77 -17.70
C LEU A 8 0.49 -21.20 -17.67
N GLU A 9 1.81 -21.37 -17.69
CA GLU A 9 2.46 -22.68 -17.56
C GLU A 9 2.17 -23.33 -16.21
N LEU A 10 2.00 -22.56 -15.13
CA LEU A 10 1.63 -23.09 -13.82
C LEU A 10 0.27 -23.80 -13.81
N ASN A 11 -0.64 -23.48 -14.74
CA ASN A 11 -1.92 -24.22 -14.86
C ASN A 11 -1.70 -25.70 -15.21
N LEU A 12 -0.57 -26.05 -15.82
CA LEU A 12 -0.22 -27.44 -16.12
C LEU A 12 -0.01 -28.28 -14.84
N LEU A 13 0.21 -27.64 -13.70
CA LEU A 13 0.39 -28.31 -12.40
C LEU A 13 -0.93 -28.65 -11.71
N GLU A 14 -2.06 -28.06 -12.13
CA GLU A 14 -3.34 -28.13 -11.43
C GLU A 14 -3.88 -29.56 -11.35
N ASP A 15 -3.75 -30.32 -12.45
CA ASP A 15 -4.25 -31.70 -12.54
C ASP A 15 -3.18 -32.76 -12.26
N LEU A 16 -1.95 -32.35 -11.93
CA LEU A 16 -0.89 -33.30 -11.63
C LEU A 16 -1.15 -33.95 -10.28
N THR A 17 -1.03 -35.27 -10.26
CA THR A 17 -1.17 -36.08 -9.06
C THR A 17 0.04 -36.98 -8.87
N TYR A 18 0.28 -37.39 -7.63
CA TYR A 18 1.29 -38.38 -7.30
C TYR A 18 0.71 -39.47 -6.40
N GLN A 19 1.36 -40.63 -6.39
CA GLN A 19 1.02 -41.72 -5.48
C GLN A 19 1.76 -41.50 -4.16
N HIS A 20 1.01 -41.30 -3.08
CA HIS A 20 1.57 -41.23 -1.75
C HIS A 20 1.98 -42.64 -1.29
N TRP A 21 2.97 -42.75 -0.42
CA TRP A 21 3.47 -44.04 0.07
C TRP A 21 2.42 -44.88 0.82
N THR A 22 1.31 -44.27 1.25
CA THR A 22 0.15 -44.95 1.84
C THR A 22 -0.75 -45.65 0.83
N GLY A 23 -0.51 -45.46 -0.47
CA GLY A 23 -1.31 -46.00 -1.57
C GLY A 23 -2.41 -45.06 -2.08
N ASP A 24 -2.58 -43.89 -1.46
CA ASP A 24 -3.57 -42.89 -1.90
C ASP A 24 -2.97 -41.94 -2.95
N SER A 25 -3.80 -41.52 -3.91
CA SER A 25 -3.43 -40.46 -4.86
C SER A 25 -3.67 -39.08 -4.24
N ARG A 26 -2.71 -38.18 -4.39
CA ARG A 26 -2.81 -36.77 -3.93
C ARG A 26 -2.49 -35.82 -5.08
N THR A 27 -3.08 -34.64 -5.06
CA THR A 27 -2.68 -33.55 -5.95
C THR A 27 -1.24 -33.13 -5.65
N LEU A 28 -0.49 -32.78 -6.69
CA LEU A 28 0.91 -32.37 -6.59
C LEU A 28 1.03 -31.03 -5.84
N ILE A 29 0.08 -30.13 -6.07
CA ILE A 29 -0.01 -28.82 -5.44
C ILE A 29 -1.45 -28.55 -5.01
N GLU A 30 -1.63 -27.88 -3.87
CA GLU A 30 -2.95 -27.41 -3.45
C GLU A 30 -3.37 -26.20 -4.29
N THR A 31 -4.66 -26.06 -4.58
CA THR A 31 -5.21 -24.92 -5.34
C THR A 31 -4.78 -23.58 -4.73
N ARG A 32 -4.79 -23.49 -3.39
CA ARG A 32 -4.37 -22.29 -2.67
C ARG A 32 -2.90 -21.93 -2.97
N ASP A 33 -2.00 -22.90 -2.89
CA ASP A 33 -0.57 -22.66 -3.12
C ASP A 33 -0.31 -22.30 -4.58
N LEU A 34 -1.04 -22.92 -5.51
CA LEU A 34 -0.97 -22.60 -6.92
C LEU A 34 -1.43 -21.15 -7.20
N ASP A 35 -2.50 -20.69 -6.55
CA ASP A 35 -2.96 -19.30 -6.66
C ASP A 35 -1.94 -18.30 -6.11
N LEU A 36 -1.26 -18.65 -5.02
CA LEU A 36 -0.17 -17.83 -4.46
C LEU A 36 1.04 -17.77 -5.40
N LEU A 37 1.41 -18.88 -6.05
CA LEU A 37 2.51 -18.90 -7.03
C LEU A 37 2.21 -18.06 -8.28
N LYS A 38 0.92 -17.87 -8.62
CA LYS A 38 0.48 -17.06 -9.76
C LYS A 38 0.47 -15.55 -9.47
N ILE A 39 0.82 -15.10 -8.25
CA ILE A 39 0.83 -13.66 -7.91
C ILE A 39 1.84 -12.91 -8.80
N PRO A 40 1.40 -11.98 -9.67
CA PRO A 40 2.28 -11.36 -10.64
C PRO A 40 3.20 -10.31 -10.00
N LYS A 41 2.76 -9.64 -8.94
CA LYS A 41 3.50 -8.55 -8.27
C LYS A 41 3.20 -8.53 -6.77
N GLY A 42 4.28 -8.41 -5.97
CA GLY A 42 4.20 -8.45 -4.51
C GLY A 42 4.10 -9.88 -3.99
N SER A 43 3.70 -10.02 -2.73
CA SER A 43 3.66 -11.29 -2.00
C SER A 43 2.27 -11.58 -1.40
N LEU A 44 1.25 -10.81 -1.80
CA LEU A 44 -0.09 -10.88 -1.22
C LEU A 44 -1.09 -11.33 -2.27
N SER A 45 -1.88 -12.33 -1.92
CA SER A 45 -3.11 -12.67 -2.61
C SER A 45 -4.11 -11.50 -2.59
N ALA A 46 -5.19 -11.62 -3.36
CA ALA A 46 -6.25 -10.62 -3.35
C ALA A 46 -6.90 -10.50 -1.96
N ALA A 47 -7.19 -11.64 -1.31
CA ALA A 47 -7.80 -11.68 0.03
C ALA A 47 -6.87 -11.11 1.11
N GLU A 48 -5.58 -11.46 1.09
CA GLU A 48 -4.61 -10.88 2.05
C GLU A 48 -4.42 -9.38 1.84
N ARG A 49 -4.47 -8.91 0.58
CA ARG A 49 -4.44 -7.47 0.28
C ARG A 49 -5.66 -6.77 0.83
N GLU A 50 -6.85 -7.32 0.66
CA GLU A 50 -8.10 -6.78 1.21
C GLU A 50 -8.06 -6.72 2.75
N GLU A 51 -7.58 -7.78 3.38
CA GLU A 51 -7.42 -7.82 4.84
C GLU A 51 -6.43 -6.74 5.33
N ILE A 52 -5.29 -6.56 4.66
CA ILE A 52 -4.37 -5.48 5.00
C ILE A 52 -5.03 -4.12 4.80
N GLN A 53 -5.76 -3.90 3.71
CA GLN A 53 -6.46 -2.63 3.46
C GLN A 53 -7.55 -2.33 4.50
N SER A 54 -8.11 -3.37 5.15
CA SER A 54 -9.13 -3.22 6.19
C SER A 54 -8.66 -2.39 7.40
N HIS A 55 -7.35 -2.26 7.63
CA HIS A 55 -6.78 -1.51 8.76
C HIS A 55 -7.28 -0.06 8.80
N VAL A 56 -7.57 0.55 7.65
CA VAL A 56 -8.08 1.92 7.55
C VAL A 56 -9.49 2.00 8.11
N THR A 57 -10.34 1.05 7.75
CA THR A 57 -11.72 0.93 8.25
C THR A 57 -11.73 0.58 9.73
N HIS A 58 -10.85 -0.32 10.19
CA HIS A 58 -10.70 -0.62 11.61
C HIS A 58 -10.26 0.61 12.41
N THR A 59 -9.27 1.37 11.90
CA THR A 59 -8.81 2.63 12.49
C THR A 59 -9.95 3.63 12.60
N PHE A 60 -10.73 3.85 11.54
CA PHE A 60 -11.92 4.70 11.58
C PHE A 60 -12.90 4.28 12.68
N ARG A 61 -13.21 2.98 12.77
CA ARG A 61 -14.14 2.45 13.80
C ARG A 61 -13.62 2.64 15.22
N PHE A 62 -12.31 2.49 15.45
CA PHE A 62 -11.71 2.76 16.75
C PHE A 62 -11.73 4.25 17.09
N LEU A 63 -11.29 5.09 16.17
CA LEU A 63 -11.25 6.55 16.39
C LEU A 63 -12.65 7.14 16.55
N SER A 64 -13.66 6.58 15.89
CA SER A 64 -15.06 7.03 16.01
C SER A 64 -15.68 6.78 17.39
N GLN A 65 -15.08 5.91 18.22
CA GLN A 65 -15.54 5.67 19.59
C GLN A 65 -14.98 6.68 20.60
N ILE A 66 -14.00 7.48 20.20
CA ILE A 66 -13.36 8.48 21.06
C ILE A 66 -14.23 9.75 21.08
N PRO A 67 -14.56 10.30 22.27
CA PRO A 67 -15.29 11.56 22.36
C PRO A 67 -14.36 12.74 22.07
N TRP A 68 -14.15 13.02 20.79
CA TRP A 68 -13.32 14.13 20.32
C TRP A 68 -13.91 15.49 20.72
N THR A 69 -13.04 16.48 20.91
CA THR A 69 -13.47 17.89 20.94
C THR A 69 -13.87 18.34 19.53
N SER A 70 -14.57 19.48 19.43
CA SER A 70 -14.99 20.06 18.16
C SER A 70 -13.85 20.23 17.16
N GLU A 71 -12.66 20.58 17.64
CA GLU A 71 -11.48 20.85 16.82
C GLU A 71 -10.88 19.58 16.21
N LEU A 72 -11.12 18.42 16.85
CA LEU A 72 -10.55 17.12 16.45
C LEU A 72 -11.60 16.13 15.93
N ALA A 73 -12.86 16.54 15.83
CA ALA A 73 -13.95 15.68 15.38
C ALA A 73 -13.73 15.08 13.98
N GLY A 74 -12.89 15.71 13.14
CA GLY A 74 -12.54 15.21 11.80
C GLY A 74 -11.46 14.12 11.77
N VAL A 75 -10.76 13.85 12.87
CA VAL A 75 -9.64 12.88 12.92
C VAL A 75 -10.02 11.49 12.37
N PRO A 76 -11.19 10.90 12.71
CA PRO A 76 -11.60 9.62 12.13
C PRO A 76 -11.69 9.65 10.60
N GLU A 77 -12.33 10.66 10.02
CA GLU A 77 -12.48 10.79 8.56
C GLU A 77 -11.13 11.00 7.86
N ILE A 78 -10.24 11.79 8.47
CA ILE A 78 -8.90 12.03 7.95
C ILE A 78 -8.13 10.70 7.86
N ALA A 79 -8.14 9.92 8.95
CA ALA A 79 -7.54 8.60 8.98
C ALA A 79 -8.24 7.63 8.03
N TRP A 80 -9.55 7.74 7.83
CA TRP A 80 -10.28 6.85 6.93
C TRP A 80 -9.92 7.05 5.45
N ALA A 81 -9.51 8.27 5.09
CA ALA A 81 -9.26 8.66 3.69
C ALA A 81 -7.77 8.75 3.31
N HIS A 82 -6.81 8.50 4.20
CA HIS A 82 -5.38 8.72 3.90
C HIS A 82 -4.78 7.78 2.83
N HIS A 83 -5.45 6.68 2.51
CA HIS A 83 -5.09 5.78 1.40
C HIS A 83 -5.99 5.95 0.15
N GLU A 84 -6.89 6.92 0.17
CA GLU A 84 -7.62 7.33 -1.02
C GLU A 84 -6.68 8.00 -2.04
N ARG A 85 -7.02 7.91 -3.31
CA ARG A 85 -6.22 8.44 -4.42
C ARG A 85 -7.10 9.34 -5.27
N LEU A 86 -6.56 10.45 -5.76
CA LEU A 86 -7.36 11.49 -6.43
C LEU A 86 -8.16 10.98 -7.64
N ASN A 87 -7.61 9.99 -8.35
CA ASN A 87 -8.26 9.31 -9.47
C ASN A 87 -9.32 8.27 -9.10
N GLY A 88 -9.67 8.11 -7.82
CA GLY A 88 -10.67 7.14 -7.33
C GLY A 88 -10.20 5.69 -7.28
N LYS A 89 -8.92 5.41 -7.51
CA LYS A 89 -8.36 4.04 -7.43
C LYS A 89 -7.79 3.70 -6.04
N GLY A 90 -8.02 4.56 -5.06
CA GLY A 90 -7.63 4.33 -3.66
C GLY A 90 -8.61 3.40 -2.94
N TYR A 91 -8.46 3.32 -1.62
CA TYR A 91 -9.30 2.51 -0.75
C TYR A 91 -9.47 3.22 0.60
N PRO A 92 -10.52 2.90 1.38
CA PRO A 92 -11.51 1.85 1.16
C PRO A 92 -12.77 2.29 0.38
N ARG A 93 -13.03 3.60 0.26
CA ARG A 93 -14.27 4.13 -0.32
C ARG A 93 -14.14 4.54 -1.78
N GLN A 94 -12.92 4.59 -2.33
CA GLN A 94 -12.66 5.00 -3.71
C GLN A 94 -13.12 6.45 -3.96
N LEU A 95 -12.83 7.32 -3.01
CA LEU A 95 -13.18 8.74 -3.08
C LEU A 95 -12.46 9.41 -4.24
N LYS A 96 -13.10 10.41 -4.84
CA LYS A 96 -12.47 11.30 -5.82
C LYS A 96 -11.94 12.53 -5.13
N GLU A 97 -11.04 13.23 -5.81
CA GLU A 97 -10.34 14.41 -5.31
C GLU A 97 -11.18 15.42 -4.48
N PRO A 98 -12.41 15.82 -4.89
CA PRO A 98 -13.18 16.80 -4.13
C PRO A 98 -13.67 16.30 -2.77
N ASP A 99 -13.76 14.98 -2.62
CA ASP A 99 -14.30 14.31 -1.42
C ASP A 99 -13.20 13.93 -0.42
N ILE A 100 -11.93 14.01 -0.82
CA ILE A 100 -10.79 13.64 0.02
C ILE A 100 -10.39 14.86 0.89
N PRO A 101 -10.41 14.74 2.23
CA PRO A 101 -9.98 15.82 3.11
C PRO A 101 -8.54 16.25 2.81
N VAL A 102 -8.27 17.56 2.85
CA VAL A 102 -6.92 18.09 2.58
C VAL A 102 -5.85 17.51 3.50
N GLN A 103 -6.21 17.22 4.76
CA GLN A 103 -5.33 16.58 5.73
C GLN A 103 -4.98 15.15 5.31
N SER A 104 -5.92 14.41 4.71
CA SER A 104 -5.65 13.07 4.16
C SER A 104 -4.73 13.14 2.95
N LYS A 105 -4.86 14.17 2.10
CA LYS A 105 -3.94 14.40 0.98
C LYS A 105 -2.52 14.71 1.46
N LEU A 106 -2.38 15.52 2.53
CA LEU A 106 -1.11 15.79 3.21
C LEU A 106 -0.49 14.51 3.80
N MET A 107 -1.30 13.68 4.47
CA MET A 107 -0.86 12.39 4.99
C MET A 107 -0.41 11.44 3.87
N ALA A 108 -1.15 11.35 2.75
CA ALA A 108 -0.80 10.45 1.66
C ALA A 108 0.58 10.75 1.06
N VAL A 109 0.93 12.03 0.85
CA VAL A 109 2.26 12.42 0.36
C VAL A 109 3.33 12.07 1.40
N SER A 110 3.06 12.33 2.68
CA SER A 110 4.00 12.09 3.77
C SER A 110 4.24 10.60 4.00
N ASP A 111 3.18 9.78 3.96
CA ASP A 111 3.22 8.33 4.13
C ASP A 111 3.97 7.64 2.98
N VAL A 112 3.73 8.06 1.73
CA VAL A 112 4.48 7.53 0.57
C VAL A 112 5.96 7.89 0.69
N TYR A 113 6.30 9.12 1.06
CA TYR A 113 7.69 9.54 1.24
C TYR A 113 8.40 8.74 2.34
N ASP A 114 7.77 8.63 3.51
CA ASP A 114 8.31 7.88 4.65
C ASP A 114 8.50 6.40 4.29
N ALA A 115 7.50 5.78 3.65
CA ALA A 115 7.58 4.39 3.21
C ALA A 115 8.68 4.10 2.18
N LEU A 116 9.08 5.10 1.37
CA LEU A 116 10.18 4.99 0.40
C LEU A 116 11.55 5.15 1.05
N THR A 117 11.66 6.04 2.03
CA THR A 117 12.94 6.43 2.64
C THR A 117 13.27 5.69 3.94
N ALA A 118 12.31 4.97 4.53
CA ALA A 118 12.49 4.17 5.73
C ALA A 118 13.64 3.15 5.58
N ALA A 119 14.68 3.32 6.40
CA ALA A 119 15.89 2.49 6.39
C ALA A 119 15.79 1.23 7.26
N ASP A 120 14.77 1.13 8.09
CA ASP A 120 14.54 0.06 9.06
C ASP A 120 13.78 -1.15 8.49
N ARG A 121 13.44 -1.13 7.19
CA ARG A 121 12.72 -2.23 6.54
C ARG A 121 13.68 -3.38 6.20
N PRO A 122 13.56 -4.58 6.83
CA PRO A 122 14.55 -5.66 6.70
C PRO A 122 14.76 -6.18 5.27
N TYR A 123 13.77 -5.97 4.40
CA TYR A 123 13.70 -6.57 3.07
C TYR A 123 13.92 -5.56 1.93
N LYS A 124 14.17 -4.28 2.23
CA LYS A 124 14.31 -3.25 1.20
C LYS A 124 15.23 -2.13 1.67
N ALA A 125 16.33 -1.92 0.94
CA ALA A 125 17.17 -0.74 1.17
C ALA A 125 16.35 0.54 0.95
N ALA A 126 16.60 1.55 1.78
CA ALA A 126 16.00 2.87 1.63
C ALA A 126 16.25 3.40 0.21
N VAL A 127 15.20 3.95 -0.40
CA VAL A 127 15.31 4.66 -1.67
C VAL A 127 15.97 6.01 -1.38
N SER A 128 16.87 6.48 -2.26
CA SER A 128 17.49 7.79 -2.09
C SER A 128 16.42 8.89 -2.06
N VAL A 129 16.72 10.02 -1.44
CA VAL A 129 15.77 11.14 -1.37
C VAL A 129 15.41 11.61 -2.78
N GLU A 130 16.40 11.79 -3.65
CA GLU A 130 16.21 12.22 -5.05
C GLU A 130 15.24 11.28 -5.77
N ARG A 131 15.48 9.97 -5.66
CA ARG A 131 14.62 8.98 -6.30
C ARG A 131 13.22 8.92 -5.68
N SER A 132 13.10 9.18 -4.38
CA SER A 132 11.80 9.23 -3.69
C SER A 132 10.98 10.45 -4.15
N LEU A 133 11.62 11.60 -4.32
CA LEU A 133 10.98 12.80 -4.87
C LEU A 133 10.53 12.60 -6.32
N GLU A 134 11.35 11.96 -7.16
CA GLU A 134 10.95 11.59 -8.52
C GLU A 134 9.70 10.70 -8.55
N ILE A 135 9.60 9.73 -7.64
CA ILE A 135 8.43 8.83 -7.54
C ILE A 135 7.18 9.64 -7.15
N LEU A 136 7.29 10.53 -6.16
CA LEU A 136 6.17 11.39 -5.76
C LEU A 136 5.69 12.27 -6.93
N GLU A 137 6.60 12.87 -7.68
CA GLU A 137 6.25 13.65 -8.87
C GLU A 137 5.56 12.80 -9.95
N GLN A 138 6.02 11.57 -10.15
CA GLN A 138 5.38 10.63 -11.09
C GLN A 138 3.96 10.28 -10.63
N GLU A 139 3.74 10.01 -9.33
CA GLU A 139 2.42 9.73 -8.76
C GLU A 139 1.48 10.95 -8.87
N ALA A 140 1.97 12.15 -8.62
CA ALA A 140 1.19 13.38 -8.80
C ALA A 140 0.79 13.60 -10.28
N LYS A 141 1.69 13.35 -11.24
CA LYS A 141 1.42 13.46 -12.68
C LYS A 141 0.28 12.55 -13.17
N VAL A 142 0.09 11.40 -12.53
CA VAL A 142 -0.99 10.45 -12.87
C VAL A 142 -2.22 10.57 -11.94
N ASN A 143 -2.33 11.70 -11.22
CA ASN A 143 -3.42 12.02 -10.31
C ASN A 143 -3.65 10.95 -9.23
N LEU A 144 -2.56 10.39 -8.69
CA LEU A 144 -2.62 9.54 -7.49
C LEU A 144 -2.44 10.37 -6.21
N LEU A 145 -1.58 11.40 -6.28
CA LEU A 145 -1.29 12.34 -5.20
C LEU A 145 -1.64 13.77 -5.62
N ASP A 146 -1.92 14.62 -4.64
CA ASP A 146 -2.23 16.03 -4.87
C ASP A 146 -0.97 16.84 -5.19
N ALA A 147 -0.95 17.44 -6.38
CA ALA A 147 0.20 18.16 -6.90
C ALA A 147 0.49 19.44 -6.11
N GLU A 148 -0.54 20.10 -5.58
CA GLU A 148 -0.38 21.32 -4.79
C GLU A 148 0.19 21.01 -3.41
N VAL A 149 -0.29 19.92 -2.79
CA VAL A 149 0.30 19.39 -1.55
C VAL A 149 1.77 19.01 -1.76
N LEU A 150 2.09 18.31 -2.85
CA LEU A 150 3.47 17.94 -3.17
C LEU A 150 4.34 19.18 -3.39
N ARG A 151 3.84 20.22 -4.08
CA ARG A 151 4.54 21.49 -4.27
C ARG A 151 4.91 22.12 -2.92
N ILE A 152 3.97 22.19 -1.98
CA ILE A 152 4.21 22.72 -0.63
C ILE A 152 5.26 21.89 0.11
N PHE A 153 5.18 20.55 0.02
CA PHE A 153 6.17 19.64 0.64
C PHE A 153 7.59 19.90 0.13
N LEU A 154 7.74 20.11 -1.18
CA LEU A 154 9.03 20.40 -1.83
C LEU A 154 9.56 21.80 -1.48
N GLU A 155 8.72 22.83 -1.57
CA GLU A 155 9.10 24.22 -1.27
C GLU A 155 9.49 24.42 0.20
N ALA A 156 8.76 23.76 1.11
CA ALA A 156 9.09 23.77 2.53
C ALA A 156 10.28 22.87 2.90
N LYS A 157 10.83 22.12 1.93
CA LYS A 157 11.96 21.20 2.08
C LYS A 157 11.77 20.22 3.23
N ILE A 158 10.57 19.66 3.35
CA ILE A 158 10.22 18.76 4.47
C ILE A 158 11.17 17.55 4.52
N TYR A 159 11.57 17.04 3.36
CA TYR A 159 12.52 15.92 3.21
C TYR A 159 13.91 16.20 3.82
N GLU A 160 14.37 17.46 3.92
CA GLU A 160 15.65 17.78 4.59
C GLU A 160 15.52 17.66 6.11
N ARG A 161 14.33 17.92 6.66
CA ARG A 161 14.08 17.92 8.10
C ARG A 161 13.95 16.52 8.68
N THR A 162 13.49 15.56 7.87
CA THR A 162 13.34 14.15 8.27
C THR A 162 14.68 13.43 8.36
N LEU A 163 15.64 13.78 7.50
CA LEU A 163 17.01 13.25 7.54
C LEU A 163 17.78 13.64 8.81
N ALA A 164 17.47 14.77 9.43
CA ALA A 164 18.11 15.20 10.67
C ALA A 164 17.69 14.37 11.90
N HIS A 165 16.64 13.54 11.77
CA HIS A 165 16.03 12.77 12.86
C HIS A 165 16.18 11.25 12.69
N THR A 166 16.93 10.77 11.69
CA THR A 166 17.28 9.35 11.61
C THR A 166 18.18 9.02 12.80
N ARG A 167 17.62 8.29 13.76
CA ARG A 167 18.36 7.80 14.93
C ARG A 167 19.57 7.00 14.43
N PRO A 168 20.77 7.17 15.04
CA PRO A 168 21.88 6.28 14.75
C PRO A 168 21.45 4.83 15.04
N ALA A 169 21.81 3.94 14.12
CA ALA A 169 21.58 2.50 14.21
C ALA A 169 22.23 1.90 15.46
#